data_AF-A0AAW0QR31-F1
#
_entry.id   AF-A0AAW0QR31-F1
#
_cell.length_a   1.000
_cell.length_b   1.000
_cell.length_c   1.000
_cell.angle_alpha   90.00
_cell.angle_beta   90.00
_cell.angle_gamma   90.00
#
_symmetry.space_group_name_H-M   'P 1'
#
loop_
_entity.id
_entity.type
_entity.pdbx_description
1 polymer ?
#
loop_
_entity_poly.entity_id
_entity_poly.type
_entity_poly.pdbx_seq_one_letter_code
_entity_poly.pdbx_strand_id
1 'polypeptide(L)'
;MQLLTILALGAALVGFAIYKTVKSYLDLNDARLPIGPRQMPFIGRIHDLPIQFMWLKFKEWSDMYAKDRGFYMTEMLGAKFLIVSEEKIAEELLVKRSKYNSDRPSVKSLFDSKREYLPLMGKNELWSRQRKLTHSYLTEASQAQYHGVMVHEAKRWLARLIENPDDFGFSLEDMAAKVMCQLTWDDPGLSEYCTPSAWGLLTQMSPAGPLTNVLTPLWHLPLFANPWKKAETKRHDEQLNWWLARLNTVRGNMSRGQQRACWTRQYLEQSEKSARLSGDREAATAIGMIALVGIFTVAGPLSYFLVAMVHHPKWQVAIQQEIDEVCGGRPPVLDDTPRLPVLRACIKETMRWKPNVPTGVAHETEADDMYMGYFIPKGTRILPLDWAFLRNPVKYPDPENFRPERWLQPGWPTYQEPLTQFPTIKGLSSFGWGLRQCLGMTLTQDELVIACGALMWCFNLKPKVDPLSGRELPVPLDKSNSLLIIKPDPFQMAFEPRSEERRRQALRQWQESEARDVRQRADFAARTAQAPQISQVSRVSRVSKVVSPAEPQVIPVIRVSDEGGPGKVSHWIRTMEIPSGC
;
A
#
# COMPACT_ATOMS: atom_id res chain seq x y z
N MET A 1 -40.42 -33.40 43.18
CA MET A 1 -38.94 -33.56 43.18
C MET A 1 -38.25 -32.96 41.95
N GLN A 2 -38.83 -32.99 40.74
CA GLN A 2 -38.12 -32.56 39.53
C GLN A 2 -37.83 -31.04 39.42
N LEU A 3 -38.74 -30.17 39.87
CA LEU A 3 -38.57 -28.71 39.73
C LEU A 3 -37.42 -28.16 40.62
N LEU A 4 -37.32 -28.61 41.86
CA LEU A 4 -36.25 -28.20 42.78
C LEU A 4 -34.87 -28.62 42.28
N THR A 5 -34.74 -29.81 41.68
CA THR A 5 -33.49 -30.27 41.07
C THR A 5 -33.11 -29.43 39.85
N ILE A 6 -34.07 -29.08 38.99
CA ILE A 6 -33.83 -28.21 37.83
C ILE A 6 -33.40 -26.81 38.28
N LEU A 7 -34.06 -26.24 39.29
CA LEU A 7 -33.71 -24.94 39.86
C LEU A 7 -32.33 -24.97 40.54
N ALA A 8 -32.01 -26.02 41.28
CA ALA A 8 -30.71 -26.18 41.92
C ALA A 8 -29.59 -26.35 40.88
N LEU A 9 -29.82 -27.14 39.82
CA LEU A 9 -28.88 -27.29 38.71
C LEU A 9 -28.68 -25.96 37.97
N GLY A 10 -29.76 -25.22 37.71
CA GLY A 10 -29.72 -23.90 37.09
C GLY A 10 -28.92 -22.90 37.94
N ALA A 11 -29.19 -22.84 39.25
CA ALA A 11 -28.45 -22.00 40.18
C ALA A 11 -26.96 -22.38 40.26
N ALA A 12 -26.65 -23.69 40.25
CA ALA A 12 -25.26 -24.17 40.23
C ALA A 12 -24.53 -23.82 38.93
N LEU A 13 -25.19 -23.93 37.77
CA LEU A 13 -24.63 -23.55 36.48
C LEU A 13 -24.38 -22.04 36.39
N VAL A 14 -25.33 -21.22 36.86
CA VAL A 14 -25.18 -19.77 36.93
C VAL A 14 -24.05 -19.40 37.90
N GLY A 15 -24.01 -20.01 39.09
CA GLY A 15 -22.95 -19.81 40.07
C GLY A 15 -21.56 -20.20 39.53
N PHE A 16 -21.46 -21.32 38.82
CA PHE A 16 -20.23 -21.75 38.18
C PHE A 16 -19.80 -20.80 37.05
N ALA A 17 -20.74 -20.33 36.23
CA ALA A 17 -20.47 -19.35 35.17
C ALA A 17 -19.98 -18.01 35.75
N ILE A 18 -20.61 -17.52 36.82
CA ILE A 18 -20.16 -16.32 37.54
C ILE A 18 -18.76 -16.54 38.11
N TYR A 19 -18.53 -17.63 38.83
CA TYR A 19 -17.22 -17.95 39.40
C TYR A 19 -16.13 -18.01 38.32
N LYS A 20 -16.38 -18.70 37.20
CA LYS A 20 -15.44 -18.78 36.08
C LYS A 20 -15.18 -17.42 35.45
N THR A 21 -16.21 -16.59 35.29
CA THR A 21 -16.09 -15.25 34.72
C THR A 21 -15.30 -14.32 35.63
N VAL A 22 -15.61 -14.30 36.93
CA VAL A 22 -14.90 -13.50 37.94
C VAL A 22 -13.46 -13.95 38.07
N LYS A 23 -13.21 -15.26 38.18
CA LYS A 23 -11.85 -15.80 38.23
C LYS A 23 -11.07 -15.44 36.98
N SER A 24 -11.64 -15.63 35.78
CA SER A 24 -10.99 -15.23 34.53
C SER A 24 -10.72 -13.73 34.48
N TYR A 25 -11.62 -12.89 34.98
CA TYR A 25 -11.41 -11.43 35.04
C TYR A 25 -10.24 -11.07 35.95
N LEU A 26 -10.17 -11.67 37.14
CA LEU A 26 -9.08 -11.45 38.09
C LEU A 26 -7.75 -11.96 37.54
N ASP A 27 -7.74 -13.16 36.95
CA ASP A 27 -6.55 -13.76 36.36
C ASP A 27 -6.03 -12.92 35.18
N LEU A 28 -6.90 -12.44 34.28
CA LEU A 28 -6.52 -11.62 33.12
C LEU A 28 -6.02 -10.21 33.49
N ASN A 29 -6.44 -9.69 34.64
CA ASN A 29 -6.12 -8.33 35.09
C ASN A 29 -5.25 -8.32 36.35
N ASP A 30 -4.53 -9.42 36.61
CA ASP A 30 -3.56 -9.51 37.69
C ASP A 30 -2.48 -8.44 37.47
N ALA A 31 -2.21 -7.64 38.51
CA ALA A 31 -1.21 -6.57 38.46
C ALA A 31 0.21 -7.06 38.12
N ARG A 32 0.46 -8.37 38.20
CA ARG A 32 1.72 -9.04 37.83
C ARG A 32 1.82 -9.39 36.35
N LEU A 33 0.71 -9.39 35.60
CA LEU A 33 0.69 -9.66 34.17
C LEU A 33 1.14 -8.46 33.33
N PRO A 34 1.55 -8.67 32.07
CA PRO A 34 2.01 -7.58 31.22
C PRO A 34 0.95 -6.49 31.06
N ILE A 35 1.45 -5.25 31.15
CA ILE A 35 0.67 -4.04 31.38
C ILE A 35 -0.18 -3.70 30.17
N GLY A 36 -1.40 -3.23 30.40
CA GLY A 36 -2.26 -2.72 29.34
C GLY A 36 -3.68 -2.42 29.82
N PRO A 37 -4.60 -2.12 28.90
CA PRO A 37 -5.99 -1.85 29.24
C PRO A 37 -6.66 -3.07 29.89
N ARG A 38 -7.64 -2.82 30.76
CA ARG A 38 -8.36 -3.89 31.47
C ARG A 38 -9.12 -4.80 30.51
N GLN A 39 -8.81 -6.09 30.55
CA GLN A 39 -9.37 -7.11 29.66
C GLN A 39 -10.71 -7.64 30.19
N MET A 40 -11.64 -7.94 29.28
CA MET A 40 -12.88 -8.65 29.60
C MET A 40 -12.71 -10.14 29.30
N PRO A 41 -13.27 -11.05 30.12
CA PRO A 41 -13.23 -12.48 29.86
C PRO A 41 -13.73 -12.82 28.45
N PHE A 42 -13.07 -13.77 27.79
CA PHE A 42 -13.39 -14.31 26.46
C PHE A 42 -13.23 -13.36 25.26
N ILE A 43 -13.48 -12.05 25.41
CA ILE A 43 -13.45 -11.08 24.30
C ILE A 43 -12.22 -10.16 24.31
N GLY A 44 -11.51 -10.05 25.43
CA GLY A 44 -10.39 -9.12 25.59
C GLY A 44 -10.84 -7.66 25.67
N ARG A 45 -10.15 -6.75 24.97
CA ARG A 45 -10.48 -5.30 24.93
C ARG A 45 -11.08 -4.85 23.58
N ILE A 46 -11.59 -5.77 22.77
CA ILE A 46 -12.09 -5.44 21.42
C ILE A 46 -13.28 -4.46 21.41
N HIS A 47 -14.12 -4.46 22.45
CA HIS A 47 -15.31 -3.59 22.55
C HIS A 47 -15.00 -2.10 22.73
N ASP A 48 -13.75 -1.77 23.08
CA ASP A 48 -13.25 -0.40 23.24
C ASP A 48 -12.37 0.04 22.05
N LEU A 49 -12.23 -0.83 21.03
CA LEU A 49 -11.48 -0.52 19.81
C LEU A 49 -12.43 -0.09 18.69
N PRO A 50 -12.34 1.16 18.23
CA PRO A 50 -13.11 1.58 17.07
C PRO A 50 -12.56 0.87 15.82
N ILE A 51 -13.47 0.47 14.93
CA ILE A 51 -13.08 -0.13 13.65
C ILE A 51 -12.40 0.91 12.74
N GLN A 52 -12.83 2.16 12.83
CA GLN A 52 -12.23 3.29 12.13
C GLN A 52 -11.15 3.93 13.01
N PHE A 53 -10.03 4.35 12.41
CA PHE A 53 -8.96 5.08 13.09
C PHE A 53 -8.38 4.37 14.34
N MET A 54 -8.37 3.03 14.35
CA MET A 54 -7.96 2.21 15.50
C MET A 54 -6.57 2.57 16.06
N TRP A 55 -5.66 3.04 15.21
CA TRP A 55 -4.32 3.48 15.63
C TRP A 55 -4.34 4.64 16.63
N LEU A 56 -5.36 5.51 16.59
CA LEU A 56 -5.53 6.58 17.56
C LEU A 56 -5.81 6.02 18.95
N LYS A 57 -6.65 4.99 19.03
CA LYS A 57 -6.92 4.30 20.30
C LYS A 57 -5.68 3.56 20.82
N PHE A 58 -4.89 2.96 19.94
CA PHE A 58 -3.59 2.39 20.33
C PHE A 58 -2.61 3.46 20.82
N LYS A 59 -2.61 4.65 20.22
CA LYS A 59 -1.80 5.78 20.71
C LYS A 59 -2.27 6.26 22.08
N GLU A 60 -3.57 6.44 22.28
CA GLU A 60 -4.17 6.80 23.58
C GLU A 60 -3.74 5.80 24.67
N TRP A 61 -3.85 4.49 24.40
CA TRP A 61 -3.39 3.46 25.33
C TRP A 61 -1.87 3.46 25.51
N SER A 62 -1.08 3.80 24.49
CA SER A 62 0.37 3.94 24.63
C SER A 62 0.71 5.06 25.63
N ASP A 63 0.01 6.19 25.55
CA ASP A 63 0.22 7.32 26.45
C ASP A 63 -0.17 7.00 27.90
N MET A 64 -1.17 6.13 28.09
CA MET A 64 -1.61 5.67 29.41
C MET A 64 -0.75 4.57 30.02
N TYR A 65 -0.35 3.58 29.21
CA TYR A 65 0.18 2.30 29.71
C TYR A 65 1.65 2.05 29.35
N ALA A 66 2.18 2.73 28.33
CA ALA A 66 3.53 2.52 27.81
C ALA A 66 4.52 3.65 28.14
N LYS A 67 4.09 4.73 28.80
CA LYS A 67 4.88 5.96 29.02
C LYS A 67 6.33 5.75 29.51
N ASP A 68 6.54 4.78 30.40
CA ASP A 68 7.87 4.56 31.03
C ASP A 68 8.69 3.43 30.36
N ARG A 69 8.09 2.66 29.45
CA ARG A 69 8.69 1.42 28.90
C ARG A 69 8.67 1.33 27.38
N GLY A 70 7.85 2.13 26.73
CA GLY A 70 7.69 2.15 25.29
C GLY A 70 6.82 1.02 24.71
N PHE A 71 6.19 0.16 25.51
CA PHE A 71 5.24 -0.86 25.02
C PHE A 71 4.16 -1.25 26.05
N TYR A 72 3.06 -1.86 25.58
CA TYR A 72 2.01 -2.49 26.40
C TYR A 72 1.41 -3.71 25.68
N MET A 73 0.68 -4.56 26.41
CA MET A 73 -0.01 -5.74 25.87
C MET A 73 -1.53 -5.62 25.98
N THR A 74 -2.25 -6.19 25.02
CA THR A 74 -3.71 -6.32 25.06
C THR A 74 -4.15 -7.59 24.36
N GLU A 75 -5.35 -8.06 24.64
CA GLU A 75 -5.96 -9.20 23.96
C GLU A 75 -7.22 -8.78 23.19
N MET A 76 -7.46 -9.41 22.05
CA MET A 76 -8.69 -9.25 21.26
C MET A 76 -9.12 -10.61 20.75
N LEU A 77 -10.25 -11.13 21.26
CA LEU A 77 -10.82 -12.41 20.85
C LEU A 77 -9.77 -13.56 20.85
N GLY A 78 -8.99 -13.68 21.92
CA GLY A 78 -7.95 -14.70 22.08
C GLY A 78 -6.61 -14.39 21.40
N ALA A 79 -6.54 -13.37 20.53
CA ALA A 79 -5.28 -12.93 19.93
C ALA A 79 -4.57 -11.93 20.84
N LYS A 80 -3.32 -12.22 21.21
CA LYS A 80 -2.47 -11.36 22.04
C LYS A 80 -1.71 -10.37 21.16
N PHE A 81 -1.67 -9.13 21.59
CA PHE A 81 -0.96 -8.05 20.92
C PHE A 81 0.05 -7.41 21.86
N LEU A 82 1.25 -7.15 21.34
CA LEU A 82 2.28 -6.32 21.95
C LEU A 82 2.37 -5.04 21.11
N ILE A 83 1.89 -3.93 21.66
CA ILE A 83 1.90 -2.63 20.98
C ILE A 83 3.18 -1.91 21.40
N VAL A 84 4.01 -1.57 20.42
CA VAL A 84 5.31 -0.93 20.63
C VAL A 84 5.23 0.52 20.17
N SER A 85 5.47 1.45 21.08
CA SER A 85 5.34 2.90 20.91
C SER A 85 6.66 3.67 20.93
N GLU A 86 7.78 3.00 21.20
CA GLU A 86 9.14 3.56 21.07
C GLU A 86 9.99 2.83 20.01
N GLU A 87 10.70 3.60 19.18
CA GLU A 87 11.58 3.09 18.12
C GLU A 87 12.69 2.17 18.64
N LYS A 88 13.31 2.53 19.78
CA LYS A 88 14.38 1.72 20.39
C LYS A 88 13.89 0.30 20.74
N ILE A 89 12.66 0.18 21.23
CA ILE A 89 12.05 -1.11 21.56
C ILE A 89 11.73 -1.89 20.27
N ALA A 90 11.26 -1.21 19.22
CA ALA A 90 11.06 -1.84 17.92
C ALA A 90 12.37 -2.36 17.33
N GLU A 91 13.48 -1.62 17.48
CA GLU A 91 14.81 -2.08 17.08
C GLU A 91 15.26 -3.32 17.86
N GLU A 92 15.13 -3.32 19.19
CA GLU A 92 15.46 -4.48 20.04
C GLU A 92 14.66 -5.72 19.63
N LEU A 93 13.35 -5.60 19.48
CA LEU A 93 12.46 -6.73 19.22
C LEU A 93 12.52 -7.19 17.76
N LEU A 94 12.50 -6.27 16.79
CA LEU A 94 12.28 -6.59 15.38
C LEU A 94 13.57 -6.62 14.56
N VAL A 95 14.68 -6.07 15.07
CA VAL A 95 16.00 -6.12 14.42
C VAL A 95 16.90 -7.08 15.17
N LYS A 96 17.24 -6.78 16.43
CA LYS A 96 18.21 -7.57 17.22
C LYS A 96 17.67 -8.96 17.56
N ARG A 97 16.37 -9.07 17.84
CA ARG A 97 15.66 -10.35 18.07
C ARG A 97 14.86 -10.84 16.86
N SER A 98 15.17 -10.35 15.66
CA SER A 98 14.47 -10.70 14.42
C SER A 98 14.35 -12.20 14.16
N LYS A 99 15.31 -13.03 14.62
CA LYS A 99 15.25 -14.49 14.47
C LYS A 99 13.93 -15.11 14.96
N TYR A 100 13.32 -14.55 16.00
CA TYR A 100 12.09 -15.08 16.63
C TYR A 100 10.87 -14.16 16.49
N ASN A 101 11.07 -12.92 16.05
CA ASN A 101 10.04 -11.87 16.00
C ASN A 101 9.75 -11.36 14.58
N SER A 102 10.09 -12.15 13.56
CA SER A 102 9.93 -11.76 12.15
C SER A 102 8.86 -12.56 11.42
N ASP A 103 8.07 -13.41 12.06
CA ASP A 103 6.95 -14.06 11.38
C ASP A 103 5.79 -13.07 11.18
N ARG A 104 4.76 -13.48 10.43
CA ARG A 104 3.56 -12.68 10.16
C ARG A 104 2.31 -13.39 10.68
N PRO A 105 1.36 -12.67 11.31
CA PRO A 105 0.09 -13.29 11.65
C PRO A 105 -0.71 -13.61 10.39
N SER A 106 -1.47 -14.70 10.44
CA SER A 106 -2.40 -15.04 9.36
C SER A 106 -3.57 -14.06 9.35
N VAL A 107 -3.80 -13.41 8.19
CA VAL A 107 -5.04 -12.69 7.91
C VAL A 107 -6.07 -13.74 7.52
N LYS A 108 -7.04 -14.00 8.40
CA LYS A 108 -7.94 -15.16 8.27
C LYS A 108 -8.85 -15.06 7.06
N SER A 109 -9.35 -13.86 6.76
CA SER A 109 -10.24 -13.65 5.62
C SER A 109 -9.52 -13.53 4.28
N LEU A 110 -8.20 -13.68 4.23
CA LEU A 110 -7.40 -13.59 3.01
C LEU A 110 -6.78 -14.97 2.72
N PHE A 111 -7.13 -15.57 1.58
CA PHE A 111 -6.59 -16.89 1.24
C PHE A 111 -5.08 -16.85 1.05
N ASP A 112 -4.40 -17.91 1.53
CA ASP A 112 -2.96 -18.07 1.44
C ASP A 112 -2.15 -16.82 1.86
N SER A 113 -2.66 -16.06 2.84
CA SER A 113 -2.01 -14.84 3.35
C SER A 113 -0.54 -15.04 3.73
N LYS A 114 -0.19 -16.20 4.30
CA LYS A 114 1.19 -16.53 4.68
C LYS A 114 2.06 -17.10 3.53
N ARG A 115 1.54 -17.23 2.29
CA ARG A 115 2.21 -17.92 1.17
C ARG A 115 2.23 -17.15 -0.16
N GLU A 116 1.29 -16.25 -0.44
CA GLU A 116 1.17 -15.60 -1.76
C GLU A 116 1.45 -14.10 -1.75
N TYR A 117 1.22 -13.43 -0.62
CA TYR A 117 1.31 -11.98 -0.51
C TYR A 117 2.58 -11.59 0.25
N LEU A 118 3.67 -11.32 -0.47
CA LEU A 118 5.02 -11.12 0.10
C LEU A 118 5.10 -10.31 1.41
N PRO A 119 4.42 -9.16 1.58
CA PRO A 119 4.47 -8.41 2.84
C PRO A 119 3.86 -9.16 4.04
N LEU A 120 2.92 -10.06 3.79
CA LEU A 120 2.16 -10.85 4.78
C LEU A 120 2.67 -12.30 4.92
N MET A 121 3.59 -12.73 4.05
CA MET A 121 4.08 -14.11 4.07
C MET A 121 4.78 -14.49 5.37
N GLY A 122 4.51 -15.70 5.84
CA GLY A 122 5.21 -16.26 6.99
C GLY A 122 6.68 -16.54 6.68
N LYS A 123 7.53 -16.64 7.71
CA LYS A 123 8.96 -16.92 7.54
C LYS A 123 9.15 -18.37 7.08
N ASN A 124 9.37 -18.57 5.78
CA ASN A 124 9.59 -19.87 5.15
C ASN A 124 10.41 -19.71 3.86
N GLU A 125 10.72 -20.82 3.18
CA GLU A 125 11.51 -20.77 1.94
C GLU A 125 10.84 -20.01 0.80
N LEU A 126 9.50 -20.07 0.69
CA LEU A 126 8.75 -19.29 -0.31
C LEU A 126 9.02 -17.80 -0.10
N TRP A 127 8.91 -17.33 1.15
CA TRP A 127 9.18 -15.92 1.48
C TRP A 127 10.62 -15.53 1.14
N SER A 128 11.59 -16.37 1.50
CA SER A 128 13.01 -16.10 1.20
C SER A 128 13.27 -15.98 -0.30
N ARG A 129 12.70 -16.88 -1.12
CA ARG A 129 12.84 -16.83 -2.59
C ARG A 129 12.16 -15.61 -3.20
N GLN A 130 10.89 -15.37 -2.86
CA GLN A 130 10.16 -14.21 -3.37
C GLN A 130 10.79 -12.88 -2.93
N ARG A 131 11.27 -12.78 -1.69
CA ARG A 131 11.99 -11.59 -1.19
C ARG A 131 13.28 -11.36 -1.96
N LYS A 132 14.07 -12.41 -2.21
CA LYS A 132 15.31 -12.32 -2.99
C LYS A 132 15.03 -11.82 -4.41
N LEU A 133 14.00 -12.35 -5.05
CA LEU A 133 13.57 -11.92 -6.39
C LEU A 133 13.12 -10.44 -6.41
N THR A 134 12.30 -10.05 -5.44
CA THR A 134 11.82 -8.68 -5.34
C THR A 134 12.98 -7.71 -5.10
N HIS A 135 13.95 -8.11 -4.27
CA HIS A 135 15.15 -7.32 -4.02
C HIS A 135 16.00 -7.16 -5.29
N SER A 136 16.16 -8.20 -6.12
CA SER A 136 16.92 -8.05 -7.38
C SER A 136 16.27 -7.06 -8.33
N TYR A 137 14.94 -7.12 -8.51
CA TYR A 137 14.25 -6.14 -9.38
C TYR A 137 14.36 -4.71 -8.87
N LEU A 138 14.19 -4.49 -7.57
CA LEU A 138 14.21 -3.15 -6.99
C LEU A 138 15.62 -2.57 -6.86
N THR A 139 16.65 -3.43 -6.84
CA THR A 139 18.05 -3.00 -6.87
C THR A 139 18.48 -2.71 -8.32
N GLU A 140 18.12 -3.59 -9.27
CA GLU A 140 18.45 -3.43 -10.69
C GLU A 140 17.60 -2.35 -11.39
N ALA A 141 16.44 -1.99 -10.84
CA ALA A 141 15.61 -0.86 -11.29
C ALA A 141 16.33 0.51 -11.20
N SER A 142 17.46 0.59 -10.48
CA SER A 142 18.35 1.77 -10.47
C SER A 142 19.15 1.97 -11.76
N GLN A 143 19.01 1.06 -12.75
CA GLN A 143 19.55 1.22 -14.10
C GLN A 143 18.76 2.30 -14.87
N ALA A 144 19.48 3.14 -15.62
CA ALA A 144 18.95 4.29 -16.37
C ALA A 144 17.74 4.01 -17.27
N GLN A 145 17.51 2.74 -17.65
CA GLN A 145 16.38 2.31 -18.49
C GLN A 145 15.01 2.46 -17.80
N TYR A 146 14.93 2.41 -16.47
CA TYR A 146 13.66 2.46 -15.72
C TYR A 146 13.32 3.86 -15.19
N HIS A 147 14.32 4.73 -15.00
CA HIS A 147 14.12 6.12 -14.56
C HIS A 147 13.23 6.93 -15.52
N GLY A 148 13.22 6.58 -16.81
CA GLY A 148 12.39 7.24 -17.82
C GLY A 148 10.88 7.05 -17.60
N VAL A 149 10.46 5.94 -16.99
CA VAL A 149 9.03 5.61 -16.81
C VAL A 149 8.36 6.60 -15.86
N MET A 150 8.98 6.89 -14.72
CA MET A 150 8.43 7.84 -13.73
C MET A 150 8.28 9.24 -14.33
N VAL A 151 9.30 9.71 -15.06
CA VAL A 151 9.28 11.02 -15.71
C VAL A 151 8.23 11.07 -16.83
N HIS A 152 8.08 9.97 -17.59
CA HIS A 152 7.05 9.85 -18.61
C HIS A 152 5.64 9.96 -18.03
N GLU A 153 5.36 9.18 -16.98
CA GLU A 153 4.04 9.18 -16.33
C GLU A 153 3.76 10.47 -15.57
N ALA A 154 4.76 11.12 -14.96
CA ALA A 154 4.59 12.42 -14.35
C ALA A 154 4.17 13.48 -15.38
N LYS A 155 4.76 13.50 -16.58
CA LYS A 155 4.33 14.41 -17.66
C LYS A 155 2.88 14.18 -18.07
N ARG A 156 2.47 12.91 -18.21
CA ARG A 156 1.07 12.54 -18.48
C ARG A 156 0.14 13.05 -17.38
N TRP A 157 0.54 12.87 -16.13
CA TRP A 157 -0.25 13.29 -14.99
C TRP A 157 -0.44 14.81 -14.95
N LEU A 158 0.62 15.60 -15.19
CA LEU A 158 0.51 17.05 -15.31
C LEU A 158 -0.47 17.46 -16.43
N ALA A 159 -0.40 16.82 -17.60
CA ALA A 159 -1.33 17.10 -18.70
C ALA A 159 -2.79 16.79 -18.30
N ARG A 160 -3.03 15.66 -17.62
CA ARG A 160 -4.36 15.32 -17.10
C ARG A 160 -4.86 16.33 -16.06
N LEU A 161 -3.99 16.82 -15.18
CA LEU A 161 -4.37 17.86 -14.21
C LEU A 161 -4.70 19.20 -14.88
N ILE A 162 -4.08 19.52 -16.04
CA ILE A 162 -4.42 20.71 -16.84
C ILE A 162 -5.79 20.56 -17.51
N GLU A 163 -6.10 19.36 -18.02
CA GLU A 163 -7.31 19.10 -18.80
C GLU A 163 -8.53 18.78 -17.94
N ASN A 164 -8.33 18.03 -16.85
CA ASN A 164 -9.37 17.56 -15.94
C ASN A 164 -8.89 17.51 -14.48
N PRO A 165 -8.69 18.66 -13.82
CA PRO A 165 -8.16 18.74 -12.46
C PRO A 165 -9.05 18.08 -11.39
N ASP A 166 -10.35 17.96 -11.64
CA ASP A 166 -11.30 17.38 -10.67
C ASP A 166 -11.12 15.86 -10.51
N ASP A 167 -10.47 15.21 -11.47
CA ASP A 167 -10.13 13.78 -11.48
C ASP A 167 -8.74 13.51 -10.86
N PHE A 168 -8.18 14.45 -10.08
CA PHE A 168 -6.82 14.30 -9.54
C PHE A 168 -6.65 13.04 -8.68
N GLY A 169 -7.66 12.65 -7.91
CA GLY A 169 -7.59 11.47 -7.03
C GLY A 169 -7.40 10.18 -7.83
N PHE A 170 -8.16 10.00 -8.91
CA PHE A 170 -8.00 8.85 -9.81
C PHE A 170 -6.73 8.95 -10.63
N SER A 171 -6.46 10.11 -11.26
CA SER A 171 -5.30 10.27 -12.16
C SER A 171 -3.95 10.12 -11.44
N LEU A 172 -3.89 10.46 -10.15
CA LEU A 172 -2.74 10.22 -9.27
C LEU A 172 -2.51 8.72 -9.04
N GLU A 173 -3.56 7.98 -8.70
CA GLU A 173 -3.47 6.52 -8.53
C GLU A 173 -3.14 5.81 -9.84
N ASP A 174 -3.74 6.28 -10.95
CA ASP A 174 -3.46 5.80 -12.29
C ASP A 174 -2.01 6.07 -12.71
N MET A 175 -1.41 7.20 -12.31
CA MET A 175 0.02 7.47 -12.54
C MET A 175 0.89 6.40 -11.86
N ALA A 176 0.71 6.18 -10.56
CA ALA A 176 1.46 5.16 -9.81
C ALA A 176 1.23 3.75 -10.40
N ALA A 177 -0.01 3.44 -10.78
CA ALA A 177 -0.35 2.18 -11.43
C ALA A 177 0.37 1.99 -12.77
N LYS A 178 0.42 3.03 -13.62
CA LYS A 178 1.11 2.96 -14.92
C LYS A 178 2.62 2.84 -14.79
N VAL A 179 3.22 3.46 -13.78
CA VAL A 179 4.64 3.25 -13.45
C VAL A 179 4.85 1.75 -13.16
N MET A 180 4.09 1.20 -12.22
CA MET A 180 4.23 -0.21 -11.82
C MET A 180 3.93 -1.19 -12.94
N CYS A 181 2.89 -0.97 -13.75
CA CYS A 181 2.53 -1.85 -14.85
C CYS A 181 3.57 -1.82 -15.98
N GLN A 182 4.20 -0.66 -16.25
CA GLN A 182 5.30 -0.58 -17.21
C GLN A 182 6.55 -1.30 -16.72
N LEU A 183 6.96 -1.07 -15.46
CA LEU A 183 8.10 -1.76 -14.87
C LEU A 183 7.89 -3.27 -14.83
N THR A 184 6.66 -3.71 -14.53
CA THR A 184 6.36 -5.13 -14.34
C THR A 184 6.14 -5.87 -15.65
N TRP A 185 5.37 -5.31 -16.59
CA TRP A 185 4.87 -6.01 -17.78
C TRP A 185 5.10 -5.26 -19.11
N ASP A 186 5.70 -4.06 -19.09
CA ASP A 186 5.84 -3.16 -20.26
C ASP A 186 4.49 -2.70 -20.86
N ASP A 187 3.43 -2.64 -20.05
CA ASP A 187 2.09 -2.28 -20.53
C ASP A 187 1.38 -1.33 -19.55
N PRO A 188 1.34 -0.01 -19.82
CA PRO A 188 0.63 0.94 -18.97
C PRO A 188 -0.90 0.77 -19.03
N GLY A 189 -1.46 0.08 -20.03
CA GLY A 189 -2.90 -0.17 -20.13
C GLY A 189 -3.44 -1.03 -18.99
N LEU A 190 -2.58 -1.86 -18.37
CA LEU A 190 -2.96 -2.76 -17.27
C LEU A 190 -3.33 -2.03 -15.97
N SER A 191 -3.07 -0.71 -15.88
CA SER A 191 -3.51 0.15 -14.77
C SER A 191 -5.02 0.08 -14.52
N GLU A 192 -5.83 -0.02 -15.58
CA GLU A 192 -7.31 -0.10 -15.48
C GLU A 192 -7.78 -1.26 -14.60
N TYR A 193 -7.09 -2.41 -14.68
CA TYR A 193 -7.34 -3.56 -13.81
C TYR A 193 -6.58 -3.45 -12.48
N CYS A 194 -5.30 -3.05 -12.52
CA CYS A 194 -4.43 -3.13 -11.35
C CYS A 194 -4.82 -2.15 -10.25
N THR A 195 -5.28 -0.94 -10.57
CA THR A 195 -5.71 0.05 -9.58
C THR A 195 -6.85 -0.47 -8.71
N PRO A 196 -8.02 -0.89 -9.25
CA PRO A 196 -9.10 -1.45 -8.43
C PRO A 196 -8.71 -2.78 -7.77
N SER A 197 -7.90 -3.62 -8.43
CA SER A 197 -7.41 -4.88 -7.84
C SER A 197 -6.52 -4.63 -6.61
N ALA A 198 -5.67 -3.61 -6.64
CA ALA A 198 -4.80 -3.22 -5.53
C ALA A 198 -5.61 -2.74 -4.33
N TRP A 199 -6.59 -1.85 -4.54
CA TRP A 199 -7.48 -1.37 -3.47
C TRP A 199 -8.43 -2.45 -2.94
N GLY A 200 -8.92 -3.34 -3.81
CA GLY A 200 -9.73 -4.49 -3.41
C GLY A 200 -8.95 -5.45 -2.50
N LEU A 201 -7.71 -5.76 -2.86
CA LEU A 201 -6.80 -6.57 -2.05
C LEU A 201 -6.44 -5.87 -0.72
N LEU A 202 -6.13 -4.57 -0.75
CA LEU A 202 -5.84 -3.79 0.46
C LEU A 202 -7.05 -3.77 1.41
N THR A 203 -8.26 -3.60 0.87
CA THR A 203 -9.50 -3.66 1.65
C THR A 203 -9.66 -5.03 2.30
N GLN A 204 -9.48 -6.10 1.53
CA GLN A 204 -9.59 -7.47 2.05
C GLN A 204 -8.62 -7.77 3.20
N MET A 205 -7.37 -7.31 3.11
CA MET A 205 -6.35 -7.59 4.13
C MET A 205 -6.42 -6.67 5.35
N SER A 206 -7.22 -5.60 5.30
CA SER A 206 -7.23 -4.57 6.33
C SER A 206 -8.10 -4.94 7.54
N PRO A 207 -7.73 -4.51 8.76
CA PRO A 207 -8.59 -4.68 9.93
C PRO A 207 -9.98 -4.04 9.76
N ALA A 208 -10.07 -2.87 9.13
CA ALA A 208 -11.33 -2.19 8.82
C ALA A 208 -12.03 -2.70 7.55
N GLY A 209 -11.55 -3.79 6.96
CA GLY A 209 -12.13 -4.43 5.79
C GLY A 209 -13.29 -5.38 6.16
N PRO A 210 -13.24 -6.66 5.73
CA PRO A 210 -14.25 -7.64 6.12
C PRO A 210 -14.36 -7.81 7.63
N LEU A 211 -15.60 -7.89 8.14
CA LEU A 211 -15.88 -8.10 9.57
C LEU A 211 -15.19 -9.36 10.12
N THR A 212 -14.96 -10.36 9.27
CA THR A 212 -14.26 -11.61 9.59
C THR A 212 -12.78 -11.43 9.95
N ASN A 213 -12.15 -10.28 9.63
CA ASN A 213 -10.81 -9.96 10.11
C ASN A 213 -10.79 -9.61 11.61
N VAL A 214 -11.90 -9.08 12.12
CA VAL A 214 -12.07 -8.79 13.56
C VAL A 214 -12.77 -9.97 14.22
N LEU A 215 -13.96 -10.34 13.76
CA LEU A 215 -14.75 -11.48 14.24
C LEU A 215 -14.37 -12.77 13.51
N THR A 216 -13.15 -13.25 13.78
CA THR A 216 -12.58 -14.46 13.15
C THR A 216 -13.51 -15.69 13.15
N PRO A 217 -14.31 -15.99 14.20
CA PRO A 217 -15.22 -17.13 14.18
C PRO A 217 -16.20 -17.15 12.99
N LEU A 218 -16.61 -16.00 12.47
CA LEU A 218 -17.50 -15.90 11.30
C LEU A 218 -16.88 -16.49 10.03
N TRP A 219 -15.55 -16.53 9.93
CA TRP A 219 -14.85 -17.14 8.80
C TRP A 219 -15.09 -18.66 8.68
N HIS A 220 -15.41 -19.32 9.79
CA HIS A 220 -15.64 -20.76 9.85
C HIS A 220 -17.06 -21.18 9.49
N LEU A 221 -17.95 -20.23 9.17
CA LEU A 221 -19.30 -20.54 8.69
C LEU A 221 -19.24 -21.38 7.38
N PRO A 222 -20.20 -22.31 7.17
CA PRO A 222 -20.30 -23.08 5.94
C PRO A 222 -20.42 -22.17 4.72
N LEU A 223 -19.88 -22.59 3.57
CA LEU A 223 -19.79 -21.72 2.39
C LEU A 223 -21.14 -21.13 1.98
N PHE A 224 -22.24 -21.90 2.07
CA PHE A 224 -23.58 -21.41 1.70
C PHE A 224 -24.01 -20.18 2.50
N ALA A 225 -23.60 -20.07 3.77
CA ALA A 225 -23.93 -18.99 4.70
C ALA A 225 -22.77 -17.99 4.94
N ASN A 226 -21.67 -18.10 4.19
CA ASN A 226 -20.47 -17.29 4.39
C ASN A 226 -20.22 -16.35 3.19
N PRO A 227 -20.91 -15.19 3.12
CA PRO A 227 -20.77 -14.26 2.01
C PRO A 227 -19.35 -13.72 1.87
N TRP A 228 -18.62 -13.52 2.97
CA TRP A 228 -17.24 -13.04 2.96
C TRP A 228 -16.29 -14.03 2.30
N LYS A 229 -16.45 -15.33 2.61
CA LYS A 229 -15.61 -16.37 2.00
C LYS A 229 -15.93 -16.55 0.52
N LYS A 230 -17.20 -16.46 0.10
CA LYS A 230 -17.58 -16.47 -1.33
C LYS A 230 -16.96 -15.28 -2.08
N ALA A 231 -17.05 -14.08 -1.51
CA ALA A 231 -16.47 -12.88 -2.09
C ALA A 231 -14.95 -12.99 -2.23
N GLU A 232 -14.27 -13.51 -1.19
CA GLU A 232 -12.84 -13.73 -1.24
C GLU A 232 -12.44 -14.81 -2.26
N THR A 233 -13.20 -15.90 -2.40
CA THR A 233 -12.96 -16.92 -3.45
C THR A 233 -12.97 -16.28 -4.82
N LYS A 234 -14.02 -15.49 -5.13
CA LYS A 234 -14.11 -14.78 -6.40
C LYS A 234 -12.92 -13.85 -6.62
N ARG A 235 -12.62 -12.98 -5.65
CA ARG A 235 -11.53 -12.00 -5.74
C ARG A 235 -10.16 -12.68 -5.91
N HIS A 236 -9.89 -13.72 -5.14
CA HIS A 236 -8.64 -14.49 -5.16
C HIS A 236 -8.45 -15.21 -6.51
N ASP A 237 -9.46 -15.94 -6.97
CA ASP A 237 -9.39 -16.69 -8.23
C ASP A 237 -9.24 -15.74 -9.43
N GLU A 238 -10.00 -14.64 -9.49
CA GLU A 238 -9.88 -13.64 -10.55
C GLU A 238 -8.48 -13.01 -10.58
N GLN A 239 -7.95 -12.62 -9.40
CA GLN A 239 -6.62 -12.01 -9.30
C GLN A 239 -5.51 -12.98 -9.70
N LEU A 240 -5.55 -14.21 -9.20
CA LEU A 240 -4.53 -15.21 -9.50
C LEU A 240 -4.55 -15.59 -10.99
N ASN A 241 -5.73 -15.84 -11.56
CA ASN A 241 -5.88 -16.16 -12.98
C ASN A 241 -5.38 -15.01 -13.85
N TRP A 242 -5.67 -13.77 -13.46
CA TRP A 242 -5.18 -12.59 -14.17
C TRP A 242 -3.65 -12.49 -14.12
N TRP A 243 -3.02 -12.68 -12.96
CA TRP A 243 -1.56 -12.69 -12.83
C TRP A 243 -0.89 -13.80 -13.65
N LEU A 244 -1.45 -15.01 -13.63
CA LEU A 244 -0.98 -16.12 -14.46
C LEU A 244 -1.10 -15.81 -15.95
N ALA A 245 -2.21 -15.18 -16.36
CA ALA A 245 -2.39 -14.73 -17.73
C ALA A 245 -1.32 -13.70 -18.12
N ARG A 246 -0.97 -12.74 -17.26
CA ARG A 246 0.10 -11.76 -17.54
C ARG A 246 1.47 -12.42 -17.71
N LEU A 247 1.81 -13.36 -16.84
CA LEU A 247 3.05 -14.14 -16.97
C LEU A 247 3.12 -14.84 -18.34
N ASN A 248 2.02 -15.47 -18.76
CA ASN A 248 1.92 -16.13 -20.05
C ASN A 248 1.93 -15.16 -21.24
N THR A 249 1.32 -13.98 -21.12
CA THR A 249 1.37 -12.93 -22.14
C THR A 249 2.81 -12.48 -22.38
N VAL A 250 3.57 -12.18 -21.32
CA VAL A 250 4.99 -11.77 -21.45
C VAL A 250 5.81 -12.91 -22.07
N ARG A 251 5.60 -14.15 -21.62
CA ARG A 251 6.26 -15.33 -22.19
C ARG A 251 5.99 -15.49 -23.70
N GLY A 252 4.73 -15.32 -24.11
CA GLY A 252 4.34 -15.37 -25.53
C GLY A 252 4.90 -14.20 -26.35
N ASN A 253 5.00 -13.00 -25.77
CA ASN A 253 5.65 -11.87 -26.42
C ASN A 253 7.15 -12.10 -26.57
N MET A 254 7.82 -12.70 -25.57
CA MET A 254 9.23 -13.07 -25.66
C MET A 254 9.50 -14.07 -26.78
N SER A 255 8.67 -15.12 -26.91
CA SER A 255 8.84 -16.11 -27.99
C SER A 255 8.66 -15.53 -29.38
N ARG A 256 7.90 -14.42 -29.50
CA ARG A 256 7.75 -13.64 -30.73
C ARG A 256 8.80 -12.53 -30.89
N GLY A 257 9.71 -12.35 -29.93
CA GLY A 257 10.66 -11.24 -29.88
C GLY A 257 10.03 -9.86 -29.65
N GLN A 258 8.76 -9.80 -29.26
CA GLN A 258 7.95 -8.57 -29.13
C GLN A 258 7.97 -7.96 -27.72
N GLN A 259 8.60 -8.62 -26.75
CA GLN A 259 8.65 -8.15 -25.36
C GLN A 259 9.83 -7.20 -25.14
N ARG A 260 9.60 -5.92 -24.78
CA ARG A 260 10.68 -5.03 -24.31
C ARG A 260 11.09 -5.36 -22.87
N ALA A 261 12.09 -4.66 -22.35
CA ALA A 261 12.56 -4.86 -20.99
C ALA A 261 11.45 -4.57 -19.96
N CYS A 262 11.24 -5.51 -19.05
CA CYS A 262 10.40 -5.39 -17.86
C CYS A 262 10.80 -6.48 -16.86
N TRP A 263 10.38 -6.35 -15.60
CA TRP A 263 10.72 -7.32 -14.55
C TRP A 263 10.24 -8.74 -14.86
N THR A 264 9.07 -8.90 -15.50
CA THR A 264 8.57 -10.23 -15.89
C THR A 264 9.42 -10.87 -16.99
N ARG A 265 9.92 -10.07 -17.95
CA ARG A 265 10.85 -10.58 -18.97
C ARG A 265 12.16 -11.01 -18.32
N GLN A 266 12.71 -10.15 -17.47
CA GLN A 266 13.95 -10.43 -16.74
C GLN A 266 13.83 -11.71 -15.90
N TYR A 267 12.70 -11.89 -15.20
CA TYR A 267 12.38 -13.12 -14.49
C TYR A 267 12.53 -14.35 -15.39
N LEU A 268 11.84 -14.32 -16.53
CA LEU A 268 11.75 -15.46 -17.44
C LEU A 268 13.14 -15.80 -17.99
N GLU A 269 13.92 -14.80 -18.42
CA GLU A 269 15.31 -14.99 -18.89
C GLU A 269 16.25 -15.54 -17.81
N GLN A 270 16.12 -15.11 -16.55
CA GLN A 270 16.97 -15.57 -15.44
C GLN A 270 16.53 -16.94 -14.91
N SER A 271 15.23 -17.23 -14.93
CA SER A 271 14.66 -18.51 -14.50
C SER A 271 15.16 -19.66 -15.36
N GLU A 272 15.49 -19.42 -16.63
CA GLU A 272 16.14 -20.41 -17.49
C GLU A 272 17.55 -20.78 -17.02
N LYS A 273 18.22 -19.90 -16.27
CA LYS A 273 19.65 -19.98 -15.94
C LYS A 273 19.98 -20.34 -14.48
N SER A 274 19.08 -20.16 -13.52
CA SER A 274 19.37 -20.35 -12.09
C SER A 274 18.17 -20.86 -11.26
N ALA A 275 18.41 -21.21 -9.99
CA ALA A 275 17.43 -21.81 -9.08
C ALA A 275 16.11 -21.00 -9.05
N ARG A 276 15.04 -21.64 -9.53
CA ARG A 276 13.74 -21.04 -9.83
C ARG A 276 12.90 -20.84 -8.56
N LEU A 277 11.92 -19.94 -8.66
CA LEU A 277 10.70 -20.09 -7.87
C LEU A 277 10.09 -21.47 -8.16
N SER A 278 9.24 -21.98 -7.26
CA SER A 278 8.71 -23.35 -7.34
C SER A 278 7.76 -23.61 -8.51
N GLY A 279 7.40 -22.57 -9.28
CA GLY A 279 6.58 -22.68 -10.49
C GLY A 279 5.86 -21.37 -10.83
N ASP A 280 5.04 -21.43 -11.87
CA ASP A 280 4.33 -20.27 -12.42
C ASP A 280 3.39 -19.59 -11.42
N ARG A 281 2.79 -20.34 -10.49
CA ARG A 281 1.96 -19.76 -9.42
C ARG A 281 2.79 -18.88 -8.48
N GLU A 282 3.95 -19.37 -8.00
CA GLU A 282 4.84 -18.57 -7.13
C GLU A 282 5.36 -17.34 -7.90
N ALA A 283 5.67 -17.50 -9.19
CA ALA A 283 6.09 -16.39 -10.05
C ALA A 283 5.02 -15.32 -10.24
N ALA A 284 3.82 -15.73 -10.64
CA ALA A 284 2.70 -14.84 -10.90
C ALA A 284 2.31 -14.06 -9.64
N THR A 285 2.26 -14.73 -8.48
CA THR A 285 1.96 -14.10 -7.19
C THR A 285 3.05 -13.15 -6.73
N ALA A 286 4.33 -13.54 -6.84
CA ALA A 286 5.45 -12.67 -6.49
C ALA A 286 5.48 -11.40 -7.35
N ILE A 287 5.43 -11.55 -8.68
CA ILE A 287 5.49 -10.45 -9.65
C ILE A 287 4.24 -9.57 -9.54
N GLY A 288 3.06 -10.19 -9.50
CA GLY A 288 1.78 -9.49 -9.38
C GLY A 288 1.66 -8.70 -8.07
N MET A 289 2.14 -9.24 -6.96
CA MET A 289 2.09 -8.56 -5.67
C MET A 289 3.01 -7.32 -5.63
N ILE A 290 4.20 -7.40 -6.25
CA ILE A 290 5.10 -6.23 -6.36
C ILE A 290 4.39 -5.10 -7.11
N ALA A 291 3.73 -5.42 -8.24
CA ALA A 291 2.99 -4.44 -9.03
C ALA A 291 1.91 -3.75 -8.20
N LEU A 292 1.06 -4.50 -7.48
CA LEU A 292 -0.04 -3.92 -6.71
C LEU A 292 0.43 -3.06 -5.53
N VAL A 293 1.47 -3.50 -4.81
CA VAL A 293 2.00 -2.76 -3.66
C VAL A 293 2.48 -1.38 -4.06
N GLY A 294 3.21 -1.27 -5.18
CA GLY A 294 3.74 0.02 -5.63
C GLY A 294 2.67 1.06 -5.96
N ILE A 295 1.42 0.64 -6.19
CA ILE A 295 0.30 1.54 -6.52
C ILE A 295 -0.16 2.31 -5.26
N PHE A 296 -0.74 1.62 -4.28
CA PHE A 296 -1.34 2.28 -3.12
C PHE A 296 -0.30 2.85 -2.13
N THR A 297 0.95 2.36 -2.13
CA THR A 297 1.99 2.87 -1.20
C THR A 297 2.60 4.19 -1.63
N VAL A 298 2.51 4.55 -2.92
CA VAL A 298 2.97 5.86 -3.43
C VAL A 298 1.81 6.85 -3.53
N ALA A 299 0.62 6.37 -3.89
CA ALA A 299 -0.55 7.22 -4.02
C ALA A 299 -0.94 7.92 -2.70
N GLY A 300 -0.81 7.22 -1.57
CA GLY A 300 -1.10 7.77 -0.25
C GLY A 300 -0.21 8.96 0.13
N PRO A 301 1.14 8.82 0.17
CA PRO A 301 2.03 9.94 0.46
C PRO A 301 1.84 11.12 -0.48
N LEU A 302 1.65 10.87 -1.78
CA LEU A 302 1.42 11.92 -2.78
C LEU A 302 0.10 12.66 -2.52
N SER A 303 -0.96 11.95 -2.13
CA SER A 303 -2.24 12.57 -1.74
C SER A 303 -2.10 13.43 -0.49
N TYR A 304 -1.34 13.00 0.52
CA TYR A 304 -1.07 13.83 1.70
C TYR A 304 -0.11 14.99 1.39
N PHE A 305 0.74 14.87 0.38
CA PHE A 305 1.57 15.99 -0.08
C PHE A 305 0.70 17.10 -0.67
N LEU A 306 -0.35 16.76 -1.42
CA LEU A 306 -1.36 17.73 -1.87
C LEU A 306 -2.00 18.46 -0.68
N VAL A 307 -2.44 17.71 0.33
CA VAL A 307 -3.02 18.27 1.56
C VAL A 307 -2.01 19.22 2.26
N ALA A 308 -0.77 18.78 2.44
CA ALA A 308 0.27 19.59 3.07
C ALA A 308 0.56 20.88 2.29
N MET A 309 0.67 20.83 0.96
CA MET A 309 0.99 22.01 0.15
C MET A 309 -0.15 23.03 0.10
N VAL A 310 -1.41 22.59 0.24
CA VAL A 310 -2.56 23.50 0.38
C VAL A 310 -2.56 24.20 1.74
N HIS A 311 -2.31 23.46 2.83
CA HIS A 311 -2.31 24.01 4.19
C HIS A 311 -1.04 24.77 4.56
N HIS A 312 0.05 24.57 3.83
CA HIS A 312 1.35 25.17 4.11
C HIS A 312 1.95 25.87 2.87
N PRO A 313 1.29 26.92 2.34
CA PRO A 313 1.68 27.57 1.08
C PRO A 313 3.10 28.16 1.10
N LYS A 314 3.64 28.51 2.28
CA LYS A 314 5.04 28.94 2.43
C LYS A 314 6.02 27.89 1.90
N TRP A 315 5.78 26.61 2.18
CA TRP A 315 6.64 25.52 1.71
C TRP A 315 6.44 25.24 0.22
N GLN A 316 5.22 25.42 -0.29
CA GLN A 316 4.95 25.37 -1.72
C GLN A 316 5.83 26.37 -2.48
N VAL A 317 5.87 27.64 -2.03
CA VAL A 317 6.69 28.70 -2.61
C VAL A 317 8.19 28.38 -2.48
N ALA A 318 8.64 27.88 -1.34
CA ALA A 318 10.04 27.53 -1.13
C ALA A 318 10.52 26.41 -2.09
N ILE A 319 9.70 25.36 -2.29
CA ILE A 319 10.02 24.29 -3.24
C ILE A 319 10.03 24.84 -4.68
N GLN A 320 9.05 25.69 -5.04
CA GLN A 320 8.98 26.31 -6.35
C GLN A 320 10.23 27.13 -6.67
N GLN A 321 10.71 27.93 -5.71
CA GLN A 321 11.96 28.71 -5.83
C GLN A 321 13.17 27.79 -6.01
N GLU A 322 13.32 26.78 -5.16
CA GLU A 322 14.40 25.78 -5.26
C GLU A 322 14.42 25.12 -6.65
N ILE A 323 13.25 24.71 -7.15
CA ILE A 323 13.14 24.08 -8.47
C ILE A 323 13.50 25.06 -9.60
N ASP A 324 13.03 26.32 -9.54
CA ASP A 324 13.33 27.29 -10.58
C ASP A 324 14.84 27.59 -10.66
N GLU A 325 15.51 27.69 -9.51
CA GLU A 325 16.97 27.90 -9.41
C GLU A 325 17.77 26.69 -9.92
N VAL A 326 17.39 25.48 -9.52
CA VAL A 326 18.16 24.25 -9.80
C VAL A 326 17.94 23.74 -11.22
N CYS A 327 16.70 23.83 -11.71
CA CYS A 327 16.26 23.18 -12.94
C CYS A 327 16.17 24.14 -14.13
N GLY A 328 16.34 25.46 -13.95
CA GLY A 328 16.44 26.42 -15.07
C GLY A 328 15.25 26.39 -16.03
N GLY A 329 14.04 26.14 -15.51
CA GLY A 329 12.81 26.14 -16.30
C GLY A 329 12.27 24.78 -16.75
N ARG A 330 13.00 23.67 -16.60
CA ARG A 330 12.44 22.31 -16.80
C ARG A 330 11.91 21.71 -15.50
N PRO A 331 11.01 20.71 -15.52
CA PRO A 331 10.69 19.94 -14.32
C PRO A 331 11.94 19.18 -13.80
N PRO A 332 12.00 18.87 -12.49
CA PRO A 332 13.06 18.07 -11.91
C PRO A 332 13.18 16.66 -12.53
N VAL A 333 14.41 16.17 -12.60
CA VAL A 333 14.73 14.75 -12.86
C VAL A 333 15.54 14.18 -11.69
N LEU A 334 15.74 12.86 -11.65
CA LEU A 334 16.39 12.20 -10.51
C LEU A 334 17.82 12.71 -10.25
N ASP A 335 18.56 13.08 -11.29
CA ASP A 335 19.92 13.63 -11.16
C ASP A 335 19.95 14.98 -10.44
N ASP A 336 18.81 15.69 -10.36
CA ASP A 336 18.70 16.94 -9.61
C ASP A 336 18.50 16.69 -8.12
N THR A 337 18.07 15.49 -7.71
CA THR A 337 17.69 15.15 -6.33
C THR A 337 18.70 15.65 -5.29
N PRO A 338 20.03 15.52 -5.46
CA PRO A 338 21.00 16.03 -4.51
C PRO A 338 20.89 17.54 -4.24
N ARG A 339 20.41 18.31 -5.20
CA ARG A 339 20.28 19.78 -5.13
C ARG A 339 18.88 20.23 -4.72
N LEU A 340 17.99 19.31 -4.34
CA LEU A 340 16.61 19.60 -3.94
C LEU A 340 16.32 19.25 -2.45
N PRO A 341 17.11 19.74 -1.48
CA PRO A 341 16.88 19.44 -0.07
C PRO A 341 15.51 19.90 0.46
N VAL A 342 14.95 21.03 0.00
CA VAL A 342 13.65 21.56 0.46
C VAL A 342 12.51 20.65 -0.01
N LEU A 343 12.51 20.24 -1.29
CA LEU A 343 11.56 19.25 -1.80
C LEU A 343 11.63 17.94 -0.99
N ARG A 344 12.84 17.40 -0.79
CA ARG A 344 13.03 16.17 -0.01
C ARG A 344 12.58 16.31 1.45
N ALA A 345 12.80 17.47 2.06
CA ALA A 345 12.35 17.77 3.42
C ALA A 345 10.82 17.78 3.51
N CYS A 346 10.14 18.39 2.54
CA CYS A 346 8.67 18.43 2.51
C CYS A 346 8.05 17.06 2.25
N ILE A 347 8.65 16.24 1.38
CA ILE A 347 8.24 14.84 1.17
C ILE A 347 8.40 14.05 2.47
N LYS A 348 9.58 14.13 3.11
CA LYS A 348 9.86 13.41 4.35
C LYS A 348 8.94 13.85 5.49
N GLU A 349 8.70 15.15 5.62
CA GLU A 349 7.78 15.69 6.63
C GLU A 349 6.33 15.29 6.38
N THR A 350 5.91 15.17 5.12
CA THR A 350 4.56 14.69 4.77
C THR A 350 4.36 13.28 5.32
N MET A 351 5.31 12.39 5.09
CA MET A 351 5.25 11.01 5.58
C MET A 351 5.36 10.91 7.10
N ARG A 352 6.11 11.82 7.76
CA ARG A 352 6.17 11.89 9.23
C ARG A 352 4.85 12.37 9.82
N TRP A 353 4.28 13.43 9.24
CA TRP A 353 3.08 14.10 9.73
C TRP A 353 1.81 13.26 9.53
N LYS A 354 1.72 12.61 8.36
CA LYS A 354 0.62 11.71 7.95
C LYS A 354 1.18 10.36 7.49
N PRO A 355 1.63 9.50 8.41
CA PRO A 355 2.19 8.21 8.04
C PRO A 355 1.14 7.29 7.44
N ASN A 356 1.48 6.71 6.29
CA ASN A 356 0.57 5.88 5.53
C ASN A 356 0.31 4.51 6.17
N VAL A 357 1.16 4.04 7.08
CA VAL A 357 0.99 2.74 7.75
C VAL A 357 1.00 2.95 9.27
N PRO A 358 -0.04 3.59 9.85
CA PRO A 358 0.04 4.15 11.20
C PRO A 358 0.22 3.10 12.31
N THR A 359 -0.17 1.84 12.07
CA THR A 359 0.04 0.71 13.01
C THR A 359 1.30 -0.10 12.71
N GLY A 360 2.08 0.29 11.69
CA GLY A 360 3.03 -0.60 11.05
C GLY A 360 2.37 -1.86 10.47
N VAL A 361 3.19 -2.83 10.06
CA VAL A 361 2.71 -4.15 9.64
C VAL A 361 3.00 -5.15 10.76
N ALA A 362 1.98 -5.88 11.19
CA ALA A 362 2.08 -6.79 12.33
C ALA A 362 3.16 -7.87 12.16
N HIS A 363 3.95 -8.09 13.19
CA HIS A 363 4.87 -9.23 13.33
C HIS A 363 4.25 -10.27 14.26
N GLU A 364 4.72 -11.51 14.23
CA GLU A 364 4.27 -12.60 15.10
C GLU A 364 5.48 -13.29 15.75
N THR A 365 5.40 -13.55 17.06
CA THR A 365 6.45 -14.25 17.80
C THR A 365 6.42 -15.75 17.51
N GLU A 366 7.58 -16.34 17.24
CA GLU A 366 7.73 -17.76 16.89
C GLU A 366 8.04 -18.65 18.09
N ALA A 367 8.44 -18.03 19.21
CA ALA A 367 8.76 -18.68 20.48
C ALA A 367 8.30 -17.80 21.65
N ASP A 368 8.21 -18.41 22.83
CA ASP A 368 8.07 -17.67 24.08
C ASP A 368 9.35 -16.85 24.33
N ASP A 369 9.20 -15.64 24.87
CA ASP A 369 10.31 -14.74 25.17
C ASP A 369 10.11 -14.06 26.53
N MET A 370 11.22 -13.62 27.13
CA MET A 370 11.24 -12.72 28.28
C MET A 370 11.89 -11.40 27.84
N TYR A 371 11.13 -10.31 27.93
CA TYR A 371 11.60 -8.98 27.57
C TYR A 371 11.32 -7.99 28.70
N MET A 372 12.38 -7.35 29.22
CA MET A 372 12.30 -6.40 30.33
C MET A 372 11.51 -6.94 31.55
N GLY A 373 11.64 -8.23 31.85
CA GLY A 373 10.94 -8.90 32.95
C GLY A 373 9.51 -9.36 32.64
N TYR A 374 9.01 -9.14 31.42
CA TYR A 374 7.68 -9.56 30.99
C TYR A 374 7.73 -10.79 30.08
N PHE A 375 6.83 -11.73 30.33
CA PHE A 375 6.64 -12.90 29.50
C PHE A 375 5.83 -12.55 28.25
N ILE A 376 6.41 -12.80 27.08
CA ILE A 376 5.76 -12.64 25.78
C ILE A 376 5.53 -14.05 25.21
N PRO A 377 4.28 -14.54 25.19
CA PRO A 377 3.98 -15.86 24.66
C PRO A 377 4.27 -15.95 23.15
N LYS A 378 4.57 -17.15 22.67
CA LYS A 378 4.55 -17.51 21.26
C LYS A 378 3.20 -17.17 20.62
N GLY A 379 3.21 -16.70 19.38
CA GLY A 379 2.01 -16.28 18.64
C GLY A 379 1.50 -14.90 19.02
N THR A 380 2.24 -14.14 19.83
CA THR A 380 1.91 -12.74 20.15
C THR A 380 2.17 -11.87 18.92
N ARG A 381 1.21 -11.02 18.58
CA ARG A 381 1.29 -10.09 17.46
C ARG A 381 1.95 -8.80 17.89
N ILE A 382 3.13 -8.48 17.36
CA ILE A 382 3.84 -7.25 17.68
C ILE A 382 3.43 -6.17 16.66
N LEU A 383 2.85 -5.07 17.14
CA LEU A 383 2.51 -3.90 16.31
C LEU A 383 3.52 -2.77 16.59
N PRO A 384 4.44 -2.47 15.66
CA PRO A 384 5.27 -1.27 15.74
C PRO A 384 4.40 -0.04 15.38
N LEU A 385 3.92 0.67 16.39
CA LEU A 385 2.96 1.77 16.25
C LEU A 385 3.66 3.01 15.66
N ASP A 386 3.74 3.03 14.33
CA ASP A 386 4.40 4.09 13.55
C ASP A 386 3.85 5.48 13.87
N TRP A 387 2.54 5.59 14.10
CA TRP A 387 1.88 6.82 14.53
C TRP A 387 2.47 7.39 15.83
N ALA A 388 2.86 6.53 16.78
CA ALA A 388 3.48 6.94 18.03
C ALA A 388 4.95 7.33 17.82
N PHE A 389 5.72 6.54 17.05
CA PHE A 389 7.13 6.82 16.76
C PHE A 389 7.31 8.22 16.15
N LEU A 390 6.50 8.52 15.14
CA LEU A 390 6.56 9.77 14.38
C LEU A 390 6.00 10.98 15.14
N ARG A 391 5.48 10.75 16.36
CA ARG A 391 5.01 11.75 17.31
C ARG A 391 5.82 11.80 18.61
N ASN A 392 7.00 11.16 18.63
CA ASN A 392 7.91 11.28 19.76
C ASN A 392 8.42 12.73 19.88
N PRO A 393 8.08 13.48 20.94
CA PRO A 393 8.44 14.90 21.06
C PRO A 393 9.95 15.14 21.25
N VAL A 394 10.71 14.12 21.65
CA VAL A 394 12.18 14.21 21.78
C VAL A 394 12.85 14.20 20.41
N LYS A 395 12.42 13.30 19.52
CA LYS A 395 12.96 13.19 18.15
C LYS A 395 12.32 14.22 17.22
N TYR A 396 11.03 14.48 17.39
CA TYR A 396 10.21 15.39 16.59
C TYR A 396 9.57 16.45 17.49
N PRO A 397 10.32 17.47 17.95
CA PRO A 397 9.72 18.56 18.69
C PRO A 397 8.60 19.21 17.87
N ASP A 398 7.50 19.55 18.53
CA ASP A 398 6.25 20.00 17.90
C ASP A 398 5.73 19.01 16.82
N PRO A 399 5.36 17.78 17.22
CA PRO A 399 5.11 16.68 16.28
C PRO A 399 3.79 16.79 15.51
N GLU A 400 2.81 17.53 16.01
CA GLU A 400 1.50 17.65 15.34
C GLU A 400 1.51 18.66 14.18
N ASN A 401 2.52 19.52 14.13
CA ASN A 401 2.68 20.53 13.08
C ASN A 401 3.61 20.04 11.96
N PHE A 402 3.30 20.46 10.73
CA PHE A 402 4.13 20.22 9.55
C PHE A 402 5.33 21.18 9.54
N ARG A 403 6.52 20.67 9.86
CA ARG A 403 7.74 21.48 10.00
C ARG A 403 8.93 20.93 9.18
N PRO A 404 8.97 21.10 7.85
CA PRO A 404 10.08 20.68 7.01
C PRO A 404 11.45 21.23 7.44
N GLU A 405 11.51 22.39 8.10
CA GLU A 405 12.74 22.96 8.62
C GLU A 405 13.46 22.05 9.61
N ARG A 406 12.76 21.09 10.24
CA ARG A 406 13.36 20.10 11.13
C ARG A 406 14.40 19.22 10.44
N TRP A 407 14.35 19.16 9.13
CA TRP A 407 15.26 18.38 8.31
C TRP A 407 16.36 19.22 7.66
N LEU A 408 16.28 20.56 7.76
CA LEU A 408 17.09 21.51 6.99
C LEU A 408 17.99 22.39 7.85
N GLN A 409 17.68 22.58 9.14
CA GLN A 409 18.35 23.58 9.97
C GLN A 409 19.16 22.94 11.11
N PRO A 410 20.43 23.38 11.30
CA PRO A 410 21.20 23.07 12.51
C PRO A 410 20.41 23.47 13.77
N GLY A 411 20.22 22.52 14.69
CA GLY A 411 19.48 22.73 15.94
C GLY A 411 18.28 21.79 16.13
N TRP A 412 17.82 21.14 15.07
CA TRP A 412 16.82 20.08 15.18
C TRP A 412 17.48 18.71 15.41
N PRO A 413 16.92 17.84 16.28
CA PRO A 413 17.43 16.48 16.49
C PRO A 413 17.49 15.63 15.21
N THR A 414 16.68 16.00 14.21
CA THR A 414 16.51 15.30 12.94
C THR A 414 17.41 15.78 11.80
N TYR A 415 18.13 16.88 11.99
CA TYR A 415 18.98 17.48 10.97
C TYR A 415 20.28 16.67 10.76
N GLN A 416 20.70 16.54 9.50
CA GLN A 416 21.88 15.78 9.08
C GLN A 416 22.53 16.46 7.86
N GLU A 417 23.87 16.38 7.78
CA GLU A 417 24.68 16.87 6.66
C GLU A 417 25.41 15.68 5.97
N PRO A 418 25.77 15.78 4.67
CA PRO A 418 25.57 16.94 3.82
C PRO A 418 24.11 17.07 3.32
N LEU A 419 23.58 18.29 3.16
CA LEU A 419 22.27 18.51 2.54
C LEU A 419 22.21 18.09 1.06
N THR A 420 23.35 17.75 0.45
CA THR A 420 23.35 17.08 -0.85
C THR A 420 22.83 15.63 -0.76
N GLN A 421 22.94 15.00 0.42
CA GLN A 421 22.50 13.63 0.68
C GLN A 421 21.22 13.57 1.53
N PHE A 422 21.09 14.47 2.50
CA PHE A 422 19.97 14.52 3.44
C PHE A 422 19.07 15.74 3.18
N PRO A 423 17.78 15.69 3.56
CA PRO A 423 17.08 14.52 4.10
C PRO A 423 16.76 13.48 3.02
N THR A 424 16.64 12.23 3.46
CA THR A 424 16.10 11.10 2.68
C THR A 424 15.00 10.42 3.47
N ILE A 425 14.01 9.84 2.81
CA ILE A 425 12.97 9.03 3.45
C ILE A 425 13.53 7.71 4.01
N LYS A 426 14.77 7.35 3.64
CA LYS A 426 15.49 6.22 4.21
C LYS A 426 15.64 6.39 5.73
N GLY A 427 15.33 5.33 6.45
CA GLY A 427 15.33 5.32 7.92
C GLY A 427 14.07 5.88 8.57
N LEU A 428 13.04 6.28 7.81
CA LEU A 428 11.70 6.46 8.40
C LEU A 428 11.14 5.10 8.84
N SER A 429 10.57 5.06 10.04
CA SER A 429 9.99 3.85 10.63
C SER A 429 8.81 3.29 9.81
N SER A 430 8.17 4.12 8.98
CA SER A 430 7.11 3.71 8.04
C SER A 430 7.57 2.67 7.01
N PHE A 431 8.89 2.54 6.78
CA PHE A 431 9.46 1.51 5.91
C PHE A 431 9.75 0.18 6.64
N GLY A 432 9.33 0.04 7.90
CA GLY A 432 9.44 -1.19 8.66
C GLY A 432 10.85 -1.50 9.17
N TRP A 433 11.02 -2.72 9.70
CA TRP A 433 12.15 -3.06 10.56
C TRP A 433 12.83 -4.38 10.15
N GLY A 434 14.15 -4.43 10.33
CA GLY A 434 14.96 -5.66 10.26
C GLY A 434 14.74 -6.48 8.98
N LEU A 435 14.58 -7.80 9.13
CA LEU A 435 14.36 -8.73 8.02
C LEU A 435 13.10 -8.42 7.18
N ARG A 436 12.18 -7.61 7.71
CA ARG A 436 10.91 -7.24 7.08
C ARG A 436 10.89 -5.80 6.57
N GLN A 437 12.03 -5.11 6.55
CA GLN A 437 12.14 -3.76 5.99
C GLN A 437 11.70 -3.74 4.52
N CYS A 438 11.05 -2.65 4.13
CA CYS A 438 10.52 -2.40 2.81
C CYS A 438 11.63 -2.42 1.76
N LEU A 439 11.42 -3.17 0.68
CA LEU A 439 12.36 -3.27 -0.43
C LEU A 439 12.18 -2.13 -1.44
N GLY A 440 10.98 -1.54 -1.51
CA GLY A 440 10.61 -0.50 -2.49
C GLY A 440 10.95 0.93 -2.08
N MET A 441 11.76 1.11 -1.02
CA MET A 441 12.03 2.42 -0.43
C MET A 441 12.76 3.37 -1.39
N THR A 442 13.73 2.88 -2.17
CA THR A 442 14.42 3.71 -3.19
C THR A 442 13.44 4.09 -4.31
N LEU A 443 12.68 3.12 -4.83
CA LEU A 443 11.66 3.37 -5.85
C LEU A 443 10.63 4.42 -5.39
N THR A 444 10.15 4.30 -4.14
CA THR A 444 9.21 5.26 -3.53
C THR A 444 9.82 6.65 -3.43
N GLN A 445 11.10 6.76 -3.04
CA GLN A 445 11.78 8.04 -2.96
C GLN A 445 11.86 8.70 -4.33
N ASP A 446 12.32 7.95 -5.32
CA ASP A 446 12.55 8.45 -6.67
C ASP A 446 11.22 8.90 -7.30
N GLU A 447 10.17 8.09 -7.17
CA GLU A 447 8.85 8.41 -7.69
C GLU A 447 8.24 9.64 -7.00
N LEU A 448 8.37 9.77 -5.68
CA LEU A 448 7.87 10.94 -4.95
C LEU A 448 8.64 12.22 -5.32
N VAL A 449 9.96 12.16 -5.50
CA VAL A 449 10.76 13.32 -5.93
C VAL A 449 10.32 13.77 -7.32
N ILE A 450 10.15 12.84 -8.27
CA ILE A 450 9.69 13.16 -9.62
C ILE A 450 8.26 13.72 -9.60
N ALA A 451 7.31 13.02 -8.96
CA ALA A 451 5.91 13.42 -8.97
C ALA A 451 5.67 14.74 -8.23
N CYS A 452 6.19 14.88 -6.99
CA CYS A 452 6.03 16.11 -6.22
C CYS A 452 6.81 17.28 -6.87
N GLY A 453 8.01 17.02 -7.39
CA GLY A 453 8.81 18.03 -8.08
C GLY A 453 8.13 18.53 -9.37
N ALA A 454 7.61 17.62 -10.20
CA ALA A 454 6.87 17.98 -11.41
C ALA A 454 5.60 18.79 -11.09
N LEU A 455 4.89 18.40 -10.02
CA LEU A 455 3.70 19.10 -9.54
C LEU A 455 4.03 20.54 -9.10
N MET A 456 5.06 20.72 -8.27
CA MET A 456 5.51 22.03 -7.80
C MET A 456 6.10 22.88 -8.93
N TRP A 457 6.73 22.26 -9.92
CA TRP A 457 7.18 22.97 -11.12
C TRP A 457 6.02 23.59 -11.91
N CYS A 458 4.87 22.89 -12.00
CA CYS A 458 3.77 23.26 -12.89
C CYS A 458 2.67 24.08 -12.22
N PHE A 459 2.31 23.81 -10.96
CA PHE A 459 1.07 24.30 -10.36
C PHE A 459 1.26 25.10 -9.07
N ASN A 460 0.32 26.03 -8.86
CA ASN A 460 -0.08 26.56 -7.57
C ASN A 460 -1.27 25.72 -7.06
N LEU A 461 -1.12 25.08 -5.92
CA LEU A 461 -2.15 24.25 -5.28
C LEU A 461 -2.93 25.09 -4.28
N LYS A 462 -4.27 25.10 -4.41
CA LYS A 462 -5.16 25.93 -3.60
C LYS A 462 -6.43 25.18 -3.20
N PRO A 463 -7.14 25.62 -2.15
CA PRO A 463 -8.52 25.23 -1.95
C PRO A 463 -9.35 25.56 -3.19
N LYS A 464 -10.27 24.67 -3.58
CA LYS A 464 -11.21 24.96 -4.68
C LYS A 464 -12.28 25.93 -4.17
N VAL A 465 -12.66 26.92 -4.96
CA VAL A 465 -13.75 27.84 -4.60
C VAL A 465 -15.07 27.30 -5.14
N ASP A 466 -16.09 27.23 -4.30
CA ASP A 466 -17.45 26.89 -4.72
C ASP A 466 -18.01 28.03 -5.60
N PRO A 467 -18.39 27.76 -6.86
CA PRO A 467 -18.90 28.79 -7.76
C PRO A 467 -20.23 29.40 -7.28
N LEU A 468 -21.01 28.71 -6.45
CA LEU A 468 -22.31 29.21 -5.96
C LEU A 468 -22.15 30.10 -4.72
N SER A 469 -21.36 29.67 -3.73
CA SER A 469 -21.19 30.42 -2.48
C SER A 469 -20.00 31.38 -2.46
N GLY A 470 -19.05 31.21 -3.39
CA GLY A 470 -17.77 31.95 -3.39
C GLY A 470 -16.83 31.57 -2.24
N ARG A 471 -17.14 30.52 -1.47
CA ARG A 471 -16.33 30.07 -0.33
C ARG A 471 -15.33 28.99 -0.77
N GLU A 472 -14.19 28.96 -0.08
CA GLU A 472 -13.23 27.87 -0.24
C GLU A 472 -13.81 26.56 0.31
N LEU A 473 -13.70 25.50 -0.49
CA LEU A 473 -14.01 24.14 -0.09
C LEU A 473 -12.89 23.63 0.85
N PRO A 474 -13.25 23.05 2.00
CA PRO A 474 -12.26 22.60 2.97
C PRO A 474 -11.49 21.38 2.44
N VAL A 475 -10.17 21.40 2.62
CA VAL A 475 -9.30 20.23 2.45
C VAL A 475 -9.10 19.59 3.83
N PRO A 476 -9.65 18.39 4.10
CA PRO A 476 -9.67 17.83 5.45
C PRO A 476 -8.28 17.37 5.92
N LEU A 477 -7.99 17.59 7.20
CA LEU A 477 -6.74 17.17 7.85
C LEU A 477 -6.86 15.88 8.67
N ASP A 478 -8.08 15.54 9.07
CA ASP A 478 -8.43 14.52 10.04
C ASP A 478 -9.25 13.36 9.45
N LYS A 479 -9.50 13.40 8.13
CA LYS A 479 -10.26 12.37 7.42
C LYS A 479 -9.36 11.51 6.56
N SER A 480 -9.47 10.20 6.74
CA SER A 480 -8.81 9.20 5.92
C SER A 480 -9.65 7.94 5.89
N ASN A 481 -9.40 7.07 4.92
CA ASN A 481 -9.82 5.69 5.06
C ASN A 481 -9.15 5.06 6.32
N SER A 482 -9.70 3.95 6.81
CA SER A 482 -9.14 3.22 7.97
C SER A 482 -8.51 1.87 7.59
N LEU A 483 -8.06 1.76 6.35
CA LEU A 483 -7.37 0.56 5.88
C LEU A 483 -5.98 0.45 6.53
N LEU A 484 -5.30 -0.69 6.34
CA LEU A 484 -3.93 -0.91 6.78
C LEU A 484 -2.97 0.17 6.23
N ILE A 485 -3.25 0.62 5.01
CA ILE A 485 -2.54 1.71 4.35
C ILE A 485 -3.53 2.84 4.11
N ILE A 486 -3.22 4.00 4.68
CA ILE A 486 -4.14 5.12 4.71
C ILE A 486 -3.83 6.17 3.63
N LYS A 487 -4.90 6.82 3.17
CA LYS A 487 -4.88 8.02 2.32
C LYS A 487 -6.04 8.94 2.75
N PRO A 488 -5.99 10.25 2.47
CA PRO A 488 -7.12 11.13 2.78
C PRO A 488 -8.39 10.66 2.06
N ASP A 489 -9.54 10.90 2.69
CA ASP A 489 -10.84 10.72 2.04
C ASP A 489 -10.95 11.63 0.81
N PRO A 490 -11.78 11.30 -0.20
CA PRO A 490 -11.97 12.16 -1.37
C PRO A 490 -12.27 13.61 -0.98
N PHE A 491 -11.53 14.54 -1.57
CA PHE A 491 -11.68 15.99 -1.37
C PHE A 491 -11.55 16.73 -2.71
N GLN A 492 -11.90 18.01 -2.72
CA GLN A 492 -11.75 18.87 -3.90
C GLN A 492 -10.66 19.91 -3.66
N MET A 493 -9.91 20.24 -4.71
CA MET A 493 -8.88 21.28 -4.69
C MET A 493 -8.67 21.85 -6.10
N ALA A 494 -7.98 22.98 -6.17
CA ALA A 494 -7.65 23.63 -7.43
C ALA A 494 -6.18 23.42 -7.80
N PHE A 495 -5.95 23.14 -9.07
CA PHE A 495 -4.63 23.04 -9.70
C PHE A 495 -4.49 24.19 -10.71
N GLU A 496 -3.88 25.29 -10.29
CA GLU A 496 -3.70 26.45 -11.17
C GLU A 496 -2.29 26.41 -11.77
N PRO A 497 -2.10 26.32 -13.10
CA PRO A 497 -0.77 26.43 -13.68
C PRO A 497 -0.09 27.73 -13.22
N ARG A 498 1.18 27.65 -12.81
CA ARG A 498 1.94 28.81 -12.30
C ARG A 498 2.04 29.94 -13.32
N SER A 499 1.97 29.62 -14.60
CA SER A 499 1.84 30.55 -15.72
C SER A 499 1.29 29.85 -16.96
N GLU A 500 0.82 30.62 -17.94
CA GLU A 500 0.43 30.06 -19.25
C GLU A 500 1.63 29.42 -19.96
N GLU A 501 2.85 29.91 -19.74
CA GLU A 501 4.04 29.27 -20.27
C GLU A 501 4.28 27.89 -19.65
N ARG A 502 4.12 27.73 -18.33
CA ARG A 502 4.19 26.42 -17.67
C ARG A 502 3.13 25.47 -18.20
N ARG A 503 1.89 25.95 -18.37
CA ARG A 503 0.79 25.18 -18.96
C ARG A 503 1.16 24.64 -20.34
N ARG A 504 1.60 25.53 -21.25
CA ARG A 504 2.01 25.13 -22.61
C ARG A 504 3.21 24.20 -22.60
N GLN A 505 4.20 24.43 -21.74
CA GLN A 505 5.37 23.56 -21.61
C GLN A 505 5.00 22.15 -21.16
N ALA A 506 4.14 22.01 -20.14
CA ALA A 506 3.70 20.72 -19.63
C ALA A 506 3.00 19.89 -20.72
N LEU A 507 2.06 20.52 -21.45
CA LEU A 507 1.34 19.86 -22.56
C LEU A 507 2.27 19.47 -23.70
N ARG A 508 3.19 20.36 -24.13
CA ARG A 508 4.19 20.05 -25.16
C ARG A 508 5.10 18.89 -24.74
N GLN A 509 5.61 18.92 -23.51
CA GLN A 509 6.50 17.86 -23.00
C GLN A 509 5.79 16.51 -22.90
N TRP A 510 4.50 16.49 -22.56
CA TRP A 510 3.69 15.28 -22.61
C TRP A 510 3.58 14.74 -24.04
N GLN A 511 3.13 15.57 -24.98
CA GLN A 511 2.98 15.20 -26.39
C GLN A 511 4.29 14.66 -27.00
N GLU A 512 5.42 15.32 -26.72
CA GLU A 512 6.73 14.88 -27.18
C GLU A 512 7.16 13.55 -26.53
N SER A 513 6.85 13.36 -25.25
CA SER A 513 7.18 12.14 -24.53
C SER A 513 6.34 10.96 -24.99
N GLU A 514 5.05 11.16 -25.23
CA GLU A 514 4.12 10.16 -25.76
C GLU A 514 4.53 9.77 -27.19
N ALA A 515 4.75 10.75 -28.07
CA ALA A 515 5.20 10.49 -29.43
C ALA A 515 6.53 9.72 -29.46
N ARG A 516 7.43 9.98 -28.50
CA ARG A 516 8.68 9.23 -28.35
C ARG A 516 8.45 7.78 -27.93
N ASP A 517 7.64 7.53 -26.91
CA ASP A 517 7.35 6.15 -26.47
C ASP A 517 6.63 5.35 -27.56
N VAL A 518 5.63 5.95 -28.22
CA VAL A 518 4.92 5.33 -29.36
C VAL A 518 5.90 4.95 -30.47
N ARG A 519 6.80 5.86 -30.87
CA ARG A 519 7.84 5.56 -31.87
C ARG A 519 8.77 4.45 -31.40
N GLN A 520 9.25 4.48 -30.16
CA GLN A 520 10.14 3.45 -29.62
C GLN A 520 9.47 2.07 -29.58
N ARG A 521 8.18 2.00 -29.23
CA ARG A 521 7.39 0.75 -29.30
C ARG A 521 7.25 0.25 -30.74
N ALA A 522 6.93 1.14 -31.68
CA ALA A 522 6.80 0.81 -33.09
C ALA A 522 8.14 0.34 -33.71
N ASP A 523 9.24 1.06 -33.45
CA ASP A 523 10.58 0.71 -33.92
C ASP A 523 11.02 -0.65 -33.37
N PHE A 524 10.74 -0.92 -32.10
CA PHE A 524 11.01 -2.23 -31.50
C PHE A 524 10.23 -3.34 -32.19
N ALA A 525 8.92 -3.14 -32.41
CA ALA A 525 8.08 -4.11 -33.12
C ALA A 525 8.54 -4.34 -34.57
N ALA A 526 8.96 -3.30 -35.28
CA ALA A 526 9.45 -3.38 -36.65
C ALA A 526 10.78 -4.15 -36.76
N ARG A 527 11.74 -3.89 -35.86
CA ARG A 527 13.01 -4.63 -35.79
C ARG A 527 12.78 -6.12 -35.55
N THR A 528 11.85 -6.45 -34.68
CA THR A 528 11.47 -7.85 -34.40
C THR A 528 10.83 -8.52 -35.61
N ALA A 529 10.00 -7.81 -36.37
CA ALA A 529 9.37 -8.37 -37.57
C ALA A 529 10.37 -8.66 -38.71
N GLN A 530 11.49 -7.93 -38.75
CA GLN A 530 12.53 -8.08 -39.78
C GLN A 530 13.66 -9.05 -39.40
N ALA A 531 13.73 -9.51 -38.14
CA ALA A 531 14.73 -10.47 -37.71
C ALA A 531 14.42 -11.88 -38.29
N PRO A 532 15.36 -12.55 -38.98
CA PRO A 532 15.13 -13.90 -39.47
C PRO A 532 14.81 -14.83 -38.29
N GLN A 533 13.68 -15.54 -38.37
CA GLN A 533 13.32 -16.55 -37.38
C GLN A 533 14.37 -17.67 -37.39
N ILE A 534 15.31 -17.64 -36.44
CA ILE A 534 16.23 -18.75 -36.23
C ILE A 534 15.39 -19.92 -35.70
N SER A 535 15.16 -20.90 -36.57
CA SER A 535 14.48 -22.16 -36.25
C SER A 535 15.38 -23.03 -35.35
N GLN A 536 15.40 -22.78 -34.05
CA GLN A 536 15.90 -23.79 -33.11
C GLN A 536 14.81 -24.84 -32.88
N VAL A 537 14.81 -25.82 -33.76
CA VAL A 537 14.22 -27.14 -33.52
C VAL A 537 15.07 -27.83 -32.45
N SER A 538 14.59 -27.91 -31.21
CA SER A 538 15.06 -28.92 -30.26
C SER A 538 13.87 -29.63 -29.64
N ARG A 539 13.73 -30.91 -30.03
CA ARG A 539 12.83 -31.95 -29.53
C ARG A 539 12.38 -31.75 -28.09
N VAL A 540 11.10 -31.48 -27.87
CA VAL A 540 10.42 -31.77 -26.60
C VAL A 540 9.79 -33.16 -26.73
N SER A 541 10.24 -34.06 -25.87
CA SER A 541 9.72 -35.42 -25.69
C SER A 541 8.28 -35.40 -25.19
N ARG A 542 7.47 -36.30 -25.77
CA ARG A 542 6.07 -36.56 -25.43
C ARG A 542 5.88 -36.79 -23.93
N VAL A 543 4.99 -36.04 -23.29
CA VAL A 543 4.29 -36.45 -22.07
C VAL A 543 2.80 -36.06 -22.17
N SER A 544 1.97 -37.11 -22.22
CA SER A 544 0.60 -37.27 -21.73
C SER A 544 -0.51 -36.27 -22.11
N LYS A 545 -1.50 -36.83 -22.84
CA LYS A 545 -2.85 -36.27 -23.09
C LYS A 545 -3.49 -35.74 -21.79
N VAL A 546 -3.84 -34.45 -21.81
CA VAL A 546 -4.86 -33.87 -20.92
C VAL A 546 -6.10 -33.60 -21.76
N VAL A 547 -7.25 -33.99 -21.21
CA VAL A 547 -8.58 -33.90 -21.80
C VAL A 547 -8.98 -32.45 -22.06
N SER A 548 -9.51 -32.19 -23.27
CA SER A 548 -10.02 -30.90 -23.73
C SER A 548 -11.25 -30.44 -22.91
N PRO A 549 -11.35 -29.17 -22.48
CA PRO A 549 -12.63 -28.57 -22.13
C PRO A 549 -13.37 -28.09 -23.39
N ALA A 550 -14.68 -28.34 -23.41
CA ALA A 550 -15.59 -27.97 -24.49
C ALA A 550 -15.56 -26.45 -24.81
N GLU A 551 -15.71 -26.13 -26.10
CA GLU A 551 -15.82 -24.78 -26.64
C GLU A 551 -16.98 -23.98 -26.01
N PRO A 552 -16.81 -22.68 -25.71
CA PRO A 552 -17.93 -21.83 -25.35
C PRO A 552 -18.77 -21.50 -26.58
N GLN A 553 -20.06 -21.84 -26.53
CA GLN A 553 -21.04 -21.39 -27.51
C GLN A 553 -21.16 -19.86 -27.47
N VAL A 554 -20.93 -19.23 -28.61
CA VAL A 554 -21.19 -17.81 -28.86
C VAL A 554 -22.70 -17.62 -29.03
N ILE A 555 -23.34 -16.91 -28.09
CA ILE A 555 -24.71 -16.42 -28.26
C ILE A 555 -24.63 -15.08 -29.00
N PRO A 556 -25.28 -14.91 -30.18
CA PRO A 556 -25.22 -13.66 -30.91
C PRO A 556 -26.10 -12.59 -30.23
N VAL A 557 -25.49 -11.44 -29.92
CA VAL A 557 -26.20 -10.24 -29.49
C VAL A 557 -26.86 -9.60 -30.71
N ILE A 558 -28.19 -9.60 -30.74
CA ILE A 558 -29.01 -8.89 -31.71
C ILE A 558 -28.87 -7.39 -31.43
N ARG A 559 -28.32 -6.64 -32.40
CA ARG A 559 -28.38 -5.17 -32.41
C ARG A 559 -29.78 -4.74 -32.84
N VAL A 560 -30.49 -4.07 -31.95
CA VAL A 560 -31.67 -3.25 -32.32
C VAL A 560 -31.15 -1.84 -32.55
N SER A 561 -31.35 -1.35 -33.78
CA SER A 561 -31.16 0.04 -34.17
C SER A 561 -32.39 0.84 -33.81
N ASP A 562 -32.24 1.93 -33.05
CA ASP A 562 -33.26 2.97 -32.96
C ASP A 562 -32.67 4.30 -33.48
N GLU A 563 -33.27 4.77 -34.56
CA GLU A 563 -33.17 6.14 -35.05
C GLU A 563 -34.06 7.06 -34.19
N GLY A 564 -33.63 8.30 -33.96
CA GLY A 564 -34.56 9.41 -33.72
C GLY A 564 -34.27 10.37 -32.55
N GLY A 565 -33.58 11.48 -32.85
CA GLY A 565 -33.96 12.85 -32.47
C GLY A 565 -33.86 13.34 -31.01
N PRO A 566 -33.77 14.67 -30.77
CA PRO A 566 -33.01 15.22 -29.65
C PRO A 566 -33.84 15.87 -28.53
N GLY A 567 -33.27 15.89 -27.32
CA GLY A 567 -33.57 16.91 -26.31
C GLY A 567 -33.97 16.38 -24.93
N LYS A 568 -33.04 16.46 -23.96
CA LYS A 568 -33.25 17.08 -22.63
C LYS A 568 -32.03 16.82 -21.74
N VAL A 569 -31.48 17.92 -21.22
CA VAL A 569 -30.48 17.97 -20.16
C VAL A 569 -31.13 17.50 -18.85
N SER A 570 -30.51 16.55 -18.14
CA SER A 570 -30.75 16.36 -16.71
C SER A 570 -29.53 15.71 -16.04
N HIS A 571 -29.22 16.24 -14.85
CA HIS A 571 -28.08 15.92 -14.00
C HIS A 571 -28.08 14.46 -13.53
N TRP A 572 -26.90 13.84 -13.46
CA TRP A 572 -26.70 12.56 -12.79
C TRP A 572 -25.76 12.71 -11.59
N ILE A 573 -26.36 12.81 -10.40
CA ILE A 573 -25.72 12.40 -9.15
C ILE A 573 -25.91 10.88 -9.07
N ARG A 574 -24.82 10.10 -9.15
CA ARG A 574 -24.88 8.65 -8.89
C ARG A 574 -24.64 8.37 -7.42
N THR A 575 -25.72 8.17 -6.68
CA THR A 575 -25.73 7.34 -5.47
C THR A 575 -25.66 5.88 -5.89
N MET A 576 -24.66 5.15 -5.39
CA MET A 576 -24.57 3.69 -5.52
C MET A 576 -25.56 3.05 -4.55
N GLU A 577 -26.66 2.49 -5.08
CA GLU A 577 -27.49 1.52 -4.37
C GLU A 577 -27.00 0.10 -4.67
N ILE A 578 -26.95 -0.71 -3.61
CA ILE A 578 -26.60 -2.13 -3.60
C ILE A 578 -27.85 -2.94 -4.02
N PRO A 579 -27.80 -3.87 -4.99
CA PRO A 579 -28.95 -4.72 -5.26
C PRO A 579 -29.02 -5.85 -4.23
N SER A 580 -30.10 -5.84 -3.45
CA SER A 580 -30.63 -7.01 -2.75
C SER A 580 -31.32 -7.95 -3.76
N GLY A 581 -30.99 -9.24 -3.75
CA GLY A 581 -31.87 -10.27 -4.35
C GLY A 581 -31.17 -11.52 -4.87
N CYS A 582 -31.38 -12.61 -4.12
CA CYS A 582 -31.21 -14.04 -4.42
C CYS A 582 -29.81 -14.64 -4.60
#